data_AF-A0AAU4I618-F1
#
_entry.id   AF-A0AAU4I618-F1
#
_cell.length_a   1.000
_cell.length_b   1.000
_cell.length_c   1.000
_cell.angle_alpha   90.00
_cell.angle_beta   90.00
_cell.angle_gamma   90.00
#
_symmetry.space_group_name_H-M   'P 1'
#
loop_
_entity.id
_entity.type
_entity.pdbx_description
1 polymer ?
#
loop_
_entity_poly.entity_id
_entity_poly.type
_entity_poly.pdbx_seq_one_letter_code
_entity_poly.pdbx_strand_id
1 'polypeptide(L)'
;MTHMLTTDVFRDQHGDPATWTPADFESYMVISEIAPPPPPRYTYADMQAASATYARSADVKNRLAAQLAAEGHETAAGIHRRGAREAREHAAAARLGWPAFEEFLHGW
;
A
#
# COMPACT_ATOMS: atom_id res chain seq x y z
N MET A 1 -4.66 -21.99 26.77
CA MET A 1 -5.51 -21.26 25.82
C MET A 1 -4.58 -20.36 25.04
N THR A 2 -4.27 -20.70 23.80
CA THR A 2 -3.38 -19.88 22.96
C THR A 2 -4.10 -18.57 22.69
N HIS A 3 -3.63 -17.47 23.28
CA HIS A 3 -4.13 -16.13 22.96
C HIS A 3 -3.77 -15.87 21.50
N MET A 4 -4.75 -15.97 20.59
CA MET A 4 -4.57 -15.60 19.20
C MET A 4 -4.45 -14.07 19.16
N LEU A 5 -3.22 -13.56 19.19
CA LEU A 5 -2.96 -12.14 18.98
C LEU A 5 -3.35 -11.80 17.55
N THR A 6 -4.20 -10.80 17.37
CA THR A 6 -4.45 -10.24 16.05
C THR A 6 -3.17 -9.56 15.54
N THR A 7 -3.00 -9.49 14.22
CA THR A 7 -1.82 -8.89 13.59
C THR A 7 -1.53 -7.48 14.12
N ASP A 8 -2.56 -6.70 14.42
CA ASP A 8 -2.43 -5.34 14.94
C ASP A 8 -1.92 -5.30 16.39
N VAL A 9 -2.44 -6.16 17.28
CA VAL A 9 -1.98 -6.22 18.68
C VAL A 9 -0.54 -6.75 18.74
N PHE A 10 -0.18 -7.68 17.87
CA PHE A 10 1.19 -8.18 17.76
C PHE A 10 2.15 -7.09 17.25
N ARG A 11 1.74 -6.28 16.26
CA ARG A 11 2.51 -5.14 15.75
C ARG A 11 2.74 -4.05 16.79
N ASP A 12 1.72 -3.71 17.58
CA ASP A 12 1.86 -2.72 18.65
C ASP A 12 2.87 -3.16 19.73
N GLN A 13 2.96 -4.46 20.00
CA GLN A 13 3.85 -5.02 21.02
C GLN A 13 5.27 -5.28 20.52
N HIS A 14 5.43 -5.55 19.22
CA HIS A 14 6.69 -6.09 18.67
C HIS A 14 7.24 -5.33 17.45
N GLY A 15 6.56 -4.30 16.97
CA GLY A 15 6.91 -3.57 15.76
C GLY A 15 6.44 -4.27 14.47
N ASP A 16 6.62 -3.61 13.32
CA ASP A 16 6.16 -4.13 12.03
C ASP A 16 6.97 -5.36 11.58
N PRO A 17 6.34 -6.55 11.43
CA PRO A 17 6.99 -7.76 10.94
C PRO A 17 7.64 -7.62 9.57
N ALA A 18 7.21 -6.66 8.75
CA ALA A 18 7.82 -6.37 7.45
C ALA A 18 9.23 -5.76 7.55
N THR A 19 9.64 -5.33 8.76
CA THR A 19 10.96 -4.72 9.03
C THR A 19 11.90 -5.63 9.78
N TRP A 20 11.44 -6.83 10.16
CA TRP A 20 12.18 -7.74 11.02
C TRP A 20 13.29 -8.47 10.29
N THR A 21 14.42 -8.60 10.99
CA THR A 21 15.56 -9.40 10.58
C THR A 21 15.38 -10.85 11.02
N PRO A 22 16.12 -11.81 10.44
CA PRO A 22 16.11 -13.19 10.92
C PRO A 22 16.39 -13.36 12.42
N ALA A 23 17.20 -12.48 13.01
CA ALA A 23 17.48 -12.47 14.45
C ALA A 23 16.26 -12.05 15.30
N ASP A 24 15.42 -11.16 14.78
CA ASP A 24 14.16 -10.78 15.44
C ASP A 24 13.18 -11.96 15.46
N PHE A 25 13.09 -12.70 14.34
CA PHE A 25 12.28 -13.94 14.28
C PHE A 25 12.76 -15.01 15.28
N GLU A 26 14.07 -15.20 15.41
CA GLU A 26 14.64 -16.13 16.39
C GLU A 26 14.30 -15.72 17.83
N SER A 27 14.34 -14.42 18.15
CA SER A 27 13.99 -13.91 19.48
C SER A 27 12.51 -14.14 19.84
N TYR A 28 11.59 -14.05 18.88
CA TYR A 28 10.17 -14.28 19.12
C TYR A 28 9.78 -15.76 19.18
N MET A 29 10.52 -16.62 18.46
CA MET A 29 10.32 -18.08 18.53
C MET A 29 10.65 -18.68 19.90
N VAL A 30 11.58 -18.08 20.66
CA VAL A 30 11.97 -18.56 22.01
C VAL A 30 10.80 -18.49 23.01
N ILE A 31 9.79 -17.64 22.77
CA ILE A 31 8.65 -17.46 23.70
C ILE A 31 7.60 -18.59 23.58
N SER A 32 7.71 -19.52 22.61
CA SER A 32 6.94 -20.78 22.48
C SER A 32 5.40 -20.73 22.59
N GLU A 33 4.76 -19.58 22.85
CA GLU A 33 3.31 -19.43 23.03
C GLU A 33 2.61 -18.67 21.89
N ILE A 34 3.36 -18.06 20.97
CA ILE A 34 2.80 -17.21 19.92
C ILE A 34 3.30 -17.73 18.57
N ALA A 35 2.40 -18.33 17.79
CA ALA A 35 2.66 -18.50 16.37
C ALA A 35 2.74 -17.10 15.75
N PRO A 36 3.83 -16.74 15.05
CA PRO A 36 3.90 -15.45 14.38
C PRO A 36 2.71 -15.33 13.42
N PRO A 37 2.08 -14.15 13.32
CA PRO A 37 0.98 -13.96 12.39
C PRO A 37 1.45 -14.30 10.97
N PRO A 38 0.53 -14.76 10.09
CA PRO A 38 0.87 -15.03 8.70
C PRO A 38 1.51 -13.77 8.08
N PRO A 39 2.54 -13.94 7.23
CA PRO A 39 3.22 -12.81 6.63
C PRO A 39 2.22 -11.93 5.86
N PRO A 40 2.40 -10.60 5.86
CA PRO A 40 1.51 -9.71 5.11
C PRO A 40 1.51 -10.09 3.62
N ARG A 41 0.34 -9.99 2.98
CA ARG A 41 0.17 -10.35 1.55
C ARG A 41 1.07 -9.56 0.60
N TYR A 42 1.46 -8.35 1.01
CA TYR A 42 2.32 -7.46 0.25
C TYR A 42 3.49 -7.02 1.14
N THR A 43 4.71 -7.15 0.63
CA THR A 43 5.89 -6.62 1.28
C THR A 43 5.99 -5.10 1.08
N TYR A 44 6.83 -4.44 1.87
CA TYR A 44 7.18 -3.03 1.64
C TYR A 44 7.69 -2.78 0.21
N ALA A 45 8.54 -3.68 -0.32
CA ALA A 45 9.05 -3.58 -1.68
C ALA A 45 7.92 -3.66 -2.72
N ASP A 46 6.95 -4.54 -2.53
CA ASP A 46 5.78 -4.65 -3.42
C ASP A 46 4.95 -3.36 -3.42
N MET A 47 4.76 -2.77 -2.25
CA MET A 47 4.03 -1.50 -2.11
C MET A 47 4.79 -0.32 -2.75
N GLN A 48 6.12 -0.28 -2.66
CA GLN A 48 6.91 0.72 -3.39
C GLN A 48 6.85 0.52 -4.90
N ALA A 49 6.86 -0.72 -5.39
CA ALA A 49 6.67 -1.03 -6.80
C ALA A 49 5.26 -0.63 -7.29
N ALA A 50 4.24 -0.84 -6.47
CA ALA A 50 2.88 -0.38 -6.73
C ALA A 50 2.83 1.16 -6.77
N SER A 51 3.46 1.85 -5.81
CA SER A 51 3.55 3.31 -5.76
C SER A 51 4.14 3.88 -7.07
N ALA A 52 5.25 3.31 -7.54
CA ALA A 52 5.89 3.72 -8.79
C ALA A 52 4.97 3.48 -10.01
N THR A 53 4.22 2.38 -10.02
CA THR A 53 3.28 2.06 -11.09
C THR A 53 2.10 3.03 -11.13
N TYR A 54 1.51 3.34 -9.99
CA TYR A 54 0.44 4.32 -9.88
C TYR A 54 0.90 5.74 -10.23
N ALA A 55 2.10 6.14 -9.82
CA ALA A 55 2.68 7.42 -10.20
C ALA A 55 2.83 7.55 -11.73
N ARG A 56 3.34 6.50 -12.41
CA ARG A 56 3.41 6.47 -13.87
C ARG A 56 2.04 6.55 -14.53
N SER A 57 1.05 5.84 -13.98
CA SER A 57 -0.34 5.89 -14.47
C SER A 57 -0.93 7.29 -14.35
N ALA A 58 -0.67 7.99 -13.25
CA ALA A 58 -1.08 9.37 -13.06
C ALA A 58 -0.50 10.30 -14.12
N ASP A 59 0.80 10.19 -14.41
CA ASP A 59 1.46 11.01 -15.42
C ASP A 59 0.89 10.78 -16.82
N VAL A 60 0.64 9.52 -17.20
CA VAL A 60 0.02 9.18 -18.48
C VAL A 60 -1.38 9.78 -18.60
N LYS A 61 -2.22 9.62 -17.55
CA LYS A 61 -3.57 10.19 -17.54
C LYS A 61 -3.55 11.72 -17.62
N ASN A 62 -2.61 12.37 -16.95
CA ASN A 62 -2.47 13.82 -17.01
C ASN A 62 -2.06 14.31 -18.40
N ARG A 63 -1.14 13.63 -19.08
CA ARG A 63 -0.76 13.97 -20.46
C ARG A 63 -1.93 13.80 -21.42
N LEU A 64 -2.66 12.70 -21.31
CA LEU A 64 -3.86 12.45 -22.12
C LEU A 64 -4.94 13.49 -21.85
N ALA A 65 -5.16 13.87 -20.59
CA ALA A 65 -6.09 14.94 -20.24
C ALA A 65 -5.69 16.28 -20.87
N ALA A 66 -4.40 16.60 -20.92
CA ALA A 66 -3.91 17.83 -21.54
C ALA A 66 -4.12 17.82 -23.06
N GLN A 67 -3.85 16.69 -23.72
CA GLN A 67 -4.11 16.50 -25.15
C GLN A 67 -5.61 16.67 -25.47
N LEU A 68 -6.48 15.97 -24.74
CA LEU A 68 -7.93 16.06 -24.93
C LEU A 68 -8.46 17.48 -24.71
N ALA A 69 -7.92 18.21 -23.72
CA ALA A 69 -8.31 19.61 -23.52
C ALA A 69 -7.87 20.51 -24.69
N ALA A 70 -6.66 20.30 -25.23
CA ALA A 70 -6.17 21.04 -26.39
C ALA A 70 -7.01 20.76 -27.66
N GLU A 71 -7.61 19.58 -27.75
CA GLU A 71 -8.54 19.17 -28.83
C GLU A 71 -9.99 19.61 -28.59
N GLY A 72 -10.28 20.27 -27.46
CA GLY A 72 -11.63 20.75 -27.09
C GLY A 72 -12.53 19.69 -26.44
N HIS A 73 -12.00 18.52 -26.09
CA HIS A 73 -12.71 17.43 -25.42
C HIS A 73 -12.71 17.58 -23.88
N GLU A 74 -13.23 18.70 -23.37
CA GLU A 74 -13.15 19.08 -21.95
C GLU A 74 -13.73 18.03 -20.98
N THR A 75 -14.84 17.39 -21.32
CA THR A 75 -15.43 16.33 -20.47
C THR A 75 -14.50 15.12 -20.35
N ALA A 76 -13.93 14.66 -21.47
CA ALA A 76 -13.01 13.53 -21.48
C ALA A 76 -11.70 13.89 -20.76
N ALA A 77 -11.18 15.11 -20.98
CA ALA A 77 -10.06 15.65 -20.22
C ALA A 77 -10.34 15.63 -18.71
N GLY A 78 -11.53 16.06 -18.29
CA GLY A 78 -11.96 16.05 -16.89
C GLY A 78 -11.97 14.65 -16.26
N ILE A 79 -12.43 13.62 -16.98
CA ILE A 79 -12.39 12.23 -16.52
C ILE A 79 -10.94 11.78 -16.28
N HIS A 80 -10.04 12.06 -17.23
CA HIS A 80 -8.63 11.69 -17.09
C HIS A 80 -7.91 12.47 -15.99
N ARG A 81 -8.24 13.76 -15.75
CA ARG A 81 -7.71 14.51 -14.60
C ARG A 81 -8.13 13.89 -13.26
N ARG A 82 -9.40 13.46 -13.14
CA ARG A 82 -9.86 12.76 -11.93
C ARG A 82 -9.11 11.44 -11.74
N GLY A 83 -9.00 10.61 -12.78
CA GLY A 83 -8.24 9.37 -12.70
C GLY A 83 -6.74 9.59 -12.42
N ALA A 84 -6.15 10.71 -12.88
CA ALA A 84 -4.77 11.07 -12.53
C ALA A 84 -4.62 11.45 -11.05
N ARG A 85 -5.62 12.14 -10.48
CA ARG A 85 -5.67 12.44 -9.04
C ARG A 85 -5.80 11.17 -8.21
N GLU A 86 -6.76 10.30 -8.54
CA GLU A 86 -6.94 9.01 -7.87
C GLU A 86 -5.63 8.21 -7.90
N ALA A 87 -4.99 8.07 -9.08
CA ALA A 87 -3.70 7.38 -9.21
C ALA A 87 -2.58 7.98 -8.33
N ARG A 88 -2.58 9.29 -8.06
CA ARG A 88 -1.63 9.89 -7.10
C ARG A 88 -1.94 9.52 -5.66
N GLU A 89 -3.22 9.46 -5.31
CA GLU A 89 -3.67 9.01 -3.99
C GLU A 89 -3.28 7.55 -3.75
N HIS A 90 -3.46 6.67 -4.76
CA HIS A 90 -2.95 5.30 -4.74
C HIS A 90 -1.43 5.24 -4.54
N ALA A 91 -0.68 6.07 -5.28
CA ALA A 91 0.76 6.11 -5.16
C ALA A 91 1.22 6.56 -3.77
N ALA A 92 0.50 7.49 -3.15
CA ALA A 92 0.78 7.97 -1.80
C ALA A 92 0.45 6.90 -0.74
N ALA A 93 -0.71 6.26 -0.82
CA ALA A 93 -1.09 5.18 0.10
C ALA A 93 -0.09 4.02 0.05
N ALA A 94 0.31 3.59 -1.16
CA ALA A 94 1.31 2.55 -1.34
C ALA A 94 2.71 2.96 -0.84
N ARG A 95 3.03 4.26 -0.85
CA ARG A 95 4.31 4.75 -0.31
C ARG A 95 4.34 4.74 1.22
N LEU A 96 3.19 5.01 1.85
CA LEU A 96 3.03 4.95 3.30
C LEU A 96 3.13 3.52 3.84
N GLY A 97 2.83 2.51 3.02
CA GLY A 97 2.87 1.12 3.41
C GLY A 97 1.63 0.70 4.21
N TRP A 98 1.75 -0.34 5.02
CA TRP A 98 0.66 -0.78 5.90
C TRP A 98 0.49 0.17 7.11
N PRO A 99 -0.75 0.37 7.61
CA PRO A 99 -2.03 -0.14 7.12
C PRO A 99 -2.68 0.70 6.02
N ALA A 100 -2.10 1.86 5.68
CA ALA A 100 -2.68 2.80 4.71
C ALA A 100 -2.94 2.17 3.33
N PHE A 101 -2.09 1.25 2.89
CA PHE A 101 -2.29 0.50 1.65
C PHE A 101 -3.47 -0.48 1.73
N GLU A 102 -3.74 -1.08 2.90
CA GLU A 102 -4.89 -1.99 3.09
C GLU A 102 -6.20 -1.25 3.15
N GLU A 103 -6.29 -0.21 3.96
CA GLU A 103 -7.48 0.62 4.07
C GLU A 103 -7.88 1.16 2.69
N PHE A 104 -6.87 1.50 1.87
CA PHE A 104 -7.09 1.90 0.50
C PHE A 104 -7.58 0.74 -0.40
N LEU A 105 -7.01 -0.48 -0.29
CA LEU A 105 -7.46 -1.65 -1.06
C LEU A 105 -8.90 -2.10 -0.72
N HIS A 106 -9.35 -1.83 0.51
CA HIS A 106 -10.66 -2.27 1.03
C HIS A 106 -11.71 -1.15 1.13
N GLY A 107 -11.32 0.11 0.93
CA GLY A 107 -12.16 1.31 1.10
C GLY A 107 -12.84 1.84 -0.16
N TRP A 108 -12.93 1.05 -1.23
CA TRP A 108 -13.65 1.35 -2.47
C TRP A 108 -14.60 0.22 -2.86
#